data_AF-A0A8X7P676-F1
#
_entry.id   AF-A0A8X7P676-F1
#
_cell.length_a   1.000
_cell.length_b   1.000
_cell.length_c   1.000
_cell.angle_alpha   90.00
_cell.angle_beta   90.00
_cell.angle_gamma   90.00
#
_symmetry.space_group_name_H-M   'P 1'
#
loop_
_entity.id
_entity.type
_entity.pdbx_description
1 polymer ?
#
loop_
_entity_poly.entity_id
_entity_poly.type
_entity_poly.pdbx_seq_one_letter_code
_entity_poly.pdbx_strand_id
1 'polypeptide(L)'
;MSFDIPNLVYLDYSDDVQRQYPVVKLDSLVEAKLELMVNYGDCDGCDPSNLFKGLRHVQKLSLSFPQTVEIFDYYRDAVPVFENGPLCGHDHSKIVCDCFSVDFVKLSSPAKVLELAINEGSSDEMEQIKRFLEDFSCLELVKIRSFPKDDEEKLSLATRLLMLPRASSKCKIQVEFCSETSPIPCSYRIGKM
;
A
#
# COMPACT_ATOMS: atom_id res chain seq x y z
N MET A 1 12.01 -7.81 19.39
CA MET A 1 10.53 -7.91 19.45
C MET A 1 10.12 -8.86 18.34
N SER A 2 9.16 -9.78 18.53
CA SER A 2 8.60 -10.62 17.46
C SER A 2 7.12 -10.30 17.27
N PHE A 3 6.67 -10.25 16.01
CA PHE A 3 5.26 -10.02 15.63
C PHE A 3 4.57 -11.36 15.32
N ASP A 4 4.59 -12.27 16.28
CA ASP A 4 3.95 -13.59 16.17
C ASP A 4 2.60 -13.56 16.91
N ILE A 5 1.58 -13.00 16.27
CA ILE A 5 0.23 -12.91 16.83
C ILE A 5 -0.74 -13.57 15.84
N PRO A 6 -0.80 -14.92 15.79
CA PRO A 6 -1.46 -15.65 14.71
C PRO A 6 -2.98 -15.44 14.66
N ASN A 7 -3.59 -14.99 15.75
CA ASN A 7 -5.05 -14.75 15.84
C ASN A 7 -5.41 -13.26 15.71
N LEU A 8 -4.46 -12.38 15.37
CA LEU A 8 -4.73 -10.97 15.19
C LEU A 8 -5.53 -10.75 13.91
N VAL A 9 -6.69 -10.13 14.02
CA VAL A 9 -7.59 -9.85 12.87
C VAL A 9 -7.56 -8.38 12.43
N TYR A 10 -7.11 -7.48 13.30
CA TYR A 10 -6.99 -6.05 13.06
C TYR A 10 -5.65 -5.54 13.59
N LEU A 11 -4.92 -4.79 12.78
CA LEU A 11 -3.64 -4.16 13.13
C LEU A 11 -3.76 -2.64 12.93
N ASP A 12 -3.44 -1.87 13.96
CA ASP A 12 -3.18 -0.42 13.85
C ASP A 12 -1.73 -0.20 14.28
N TYR A 13 -0.85 0.02 13.29
CA TYR A 13 0.59 0.09 13.48
C TYR A 13 1.09 1.48 13.09
N SER A 14 1.75 2.16 14.03
CA SER A 14 2.34 3.48 13.84
C SER A 14 3.73 3.48 14.48
N ASP A 15 4.78 3.59 13.67
CA ASP A 15 6.17 3.59 14.13
C ASP A 15 7.13 4.09 13.04
N ASP A 16 8.36 4.41 13.43
CA ASP A 16 9.45 4.64 12.49
C ASP A 16 9.82 3.35 11.73
N VAL A 17 10.19 3.47 10.46
CA VAL A 17 10.68 2.33 9.69
C VAL A 17 11.97 1.82 10.31
N GLN A 18 11.96 0.55 10.71
CA GLN A 18 13.10 -0.09 11.35
C GLN A 18 14.05 -0.70 10.31
N ARG A 19 15.34 -0.82 10.66
CA ARG A 19 16.35 -1.48 9.80
C ARG A 19 16.07 -2.96 9.57
N GLN A 20 15.50 -3.63 10.57
CA GLN A 20 15.14 -5.03 10.47
C GLN A 20 13.84 -5.26 11.20
N TYR A 21 12.82 -5.69 10.46
CA TYR A 21 11.61 -6.24 11.03
C TYR A 21 11.80 -7.73 11.29
N PRO A 22 11.39 -8.26 12.46
CA PRO A 22 11.37 -9.69 12.70
C PRO A 22 10.48 -10.38 11.65
N VAL A 23 10.67 -11.68 11.45
CA VAL A 23 9.68 -12.47 10.71
C VAL A 23 8.34 -12.32 11.41
N VAL A 24 7.32 -11.91 10.65
CA VAL A 24 5.98 -11.66 11.19
C VAL A 24 5.04 -12.79 10.76
N LYS A 25 4.19 -13.25 11.68
CA LYS A 25 3.17 -14.26 11.41
C LYS A 25 1.78 -13.70 11.72
N LEU A 26 1.14 -13.19 10.68
CA LEU A 26 -0.14 -12.47 10.72
C LEU A 26 -1.18 -13.14 9.82
N ASP A 27 -1.22 -14.47 9.81
CA ASP A 27 -2.04 -15.25 8.87
C ASP A 27 -3.55 -14.98 8.98
N SER A 28 -4.04 -14.60 10.18
CA SER A 28 -5.46 -14.27 10.43
C SER A 28 -5.80 -12.80 10.21
N LEU A 29 -4.85 -11.96 9.79
CA LEU A 29 -5.06 -10.53 9.70
C LEU A 29 -5.97 -10.17 8.52
N VAL A 30 -7.08 -9.49 8.83
CA VAL A 30 -8.10 -9.09 7.85
C VAL A 30 -8.00 -7.61 7.53
N GLU A 31 -7.70 -6.78 8.53
CA GLU A 31 -7.63 -5.34 8.39
C GLU A 31 -6.29 -4.82 8.95
N ALA A 32 -5.66 -3.92 8.21
CA ALA A 32 -4.43 -3.26 8.63
C ALA A 32 -4.49 -1.76 8.38
N LYS A 33 -4.06 -0.98 9.36
CA LYS A 33 -3.85 0.45 9.28
C LYS A 33 -2.38 0.72 9.63
N LEU A 34 -1.68 1.38 8.72
CA LEU A 34 -0.26 1.68 8.84
C LEU A 34 -0.03 3.19 8.82
N GLU A 35 0.87 3.63 9.68
CA GLU A 35 1.45 4.97 9.74
C GLU A 35 2.96 4.84 9.96
N LEU A 36 3.70 4.76 8.85
CA LEU A 36 5.15 4.61 8.84
C LEU A 36 5.82 5.96 8.57
N MET A 37 6.86 6.24 9.35
CA MET A 37 7.71 7.42 9.20
C MET A 37 9.15 7.01 8.89
N VAL A 38 9.83 7.78 8.04
CA VAL A 38 11.27 7.62 7.79
C VAL A 38 11.97 8.85 8.35
N ASN A 39 12.84 8.63 9.33
CA ASN A 39 13.74 9.66 9.81
C ASN A 39 15.00 9.66 8.92
N TYR A 40 15.04 10.57 7.95
CA TYR A 40 16.09 10.68 6.92
C TYR A 40 17.52 10.85 7.48
N GLY A 41 17.69 11.09 8.80
CA GLY A 41 18.98 11.16 9.47
C GLY A 41 19.49 9.85 10.09
N ASP A 42 18.63 8.83 10.30
CA ASP A 42 18.95 7.68 11.17
C ASP A 42 18.90 6.31 10.48
N CYS A 43 18.31 6.21 9.28
CA CYS A 43 18.13 4.91 8.63
C CYS A 43 18.78 4.76 7.25
N ASP A 44 20.11 4.71 7.27
CA ASP A 44 20.83 3.93 6.26
C ASP A 44 20.47 2.44 6.47
N GLY A 45 19.69 1.85 5.55
CA GLY A 45 19.26 0.44 5.58
C GLY A 45 17.91 0.14 6.26
N CYS A 46 16.96 1.08 6.31
CA CYS A 46 15.54 0.79 6.60
C CYS A 46 15.00 -0.33 5.68
N ASP A 47 14.26 -1.31 6.19
CA ASP A 47 13.63 -2.35 5.36
C ASP A 47 12.29 -2.85 5.93
N PRO A 48 11.14 -2.28 5.51
CA PRO A 48 9.81 -2.71 5.95
C PRO A 48 9.32 -4.00 5.28
N SER A 49 10.13 -4.67 4.46
CA SER A 49 9.71 -5.84 3.66
C SER A 49 9.03 -6.92 4.49
N ASN A 50 9.56 -7.26 5.67
CA ASN A 50 8.96 -8.31 6.49
C ASN A 50 7.61 -7.88 7.08
N LEU A 51 7.42 -6.61 7.42
CA LEU A 51 6.11 -6.10 7.83
C LEU A 51 5.09 -6.28 6.68
N PHE A 52 5.47 -5.90 5.46
CA PHE A 52 4.61 -6.01 4.28
C PHE A 52 4.29 -7.45 3.91
N LYS A 53 5.24 -8.38 4.13
CA LYS A 53 5.01 -9.83 4.02
C LYS A 53 3.90 -10.33 4.93
N GLY A 54 3.74 -9.75 6.12
CA GLY A 54 2.65 -10.07 7.03
C GLY A 54 1.28 -9.68 6.53
N LEU A 55 1.18 -8.74 5.58
CA LEU A 55 -0.10 -8.17 5.13
C LEU A 55 -0.74 -8.97 3.98
N ARG A 56 -0.15 -10.10 3.59
CA ARG A 56 -0.57 -10.91 2.43
C ARG A 56 -2.03 -11.37 2.43
N HIS A 57 -2.69 -11.49 3.58
CA HIS A 57 -4.10 -11.91 3.68
C HIS A 57 -5.06 -10.76 3.98
N VAL A 58 -4.54 -9.53 4.07
CA VAL A 58 -5.33 -8.35 4.44
C VAL A 58 -6.35 -8.03 3.34
N GLN A 59 -7.60 -7.87 3.74
CA GLN A 59 -8.72 -7.49 2.87
C GLN A 59 -8.95 -5.98 2.85
N LYS A 60 -8.56 -5.28 3.93
CA LYS A 60 -8.63 -3.83 4.02
C LYS A 60 -7.31 -3.26 4.51
N LEU A 61 -6.67 -2.46 3.67
CA LEU A 61 -5.42 -1.78 3.98
C LEU A 61 -5.64 -0.27 4.02
N SER A 62 -5.18 0.38 5.06
CA SER A 62 -5.26 1.84 5.24
C SER A 62 -3.86 2.41 5.46
N LEU A 63 -3.37 3.20 4.50
CA LEU A 63 -2.11 3.93 4.57
C LEU A 63 -2.43 5.36 4.99
N SER A 64 -2.39 5.60 6.30
CA SER A 64 -3.04 6.76 6.93
C SER A 64 -2.25 8.07 6.82
N PHE A 65 -1.04 8.04 6.25
CA PHE A 65 -0.18 9.20 6.10
C PHE A 65 0.49 9.21 4.72
N PRO A 66 0.66 10.37 4.06
CA PRO A 66 1.26 10.43 2.72
C PRO A 66 2.66 9.79 2.66
N GLN A 67 3.48 10.01 3.69
CA GLN A 67 4.80 9.36 3.77
C GLN A 67 4.70 7.83 3.82
N THR A 68 3.65 7.28 4.43
CA THR A 68 3.42 5.82 4.45
C THR A 68 3.04 5.30 3.06
N VAL A 69 2.28 6.07 2.28
CA VAL A 69 1.95 5.73 0.88
C VAL A 69 3.23 5.68 0.04
N GLU A 70 4.11 6.67 0.19
CA GLU A 70 5.39 6.71 -0.50
C GLU A 70 6.28 5.51 -0.16
N ILE A 71 6.41 5.19 1.14
CA ILE A 71 7.18 4.03 1.61
C ILE A 71 6.59 2.73 1.04
N PHE A 72 5.26 2.61 1.05
CA PHE A 72 4.61 1.40 0.55
C PHE A 72 4.79 1.23 -0.96
N ASP A 73 4.66 2.31 -1.75
CA ASP A 73 4.91 2.28 -3.20
C ASP A 73 6.37 1.92 -3.51
N TYR A 74 7.32 2.47 -2.75
CA TYR A 74 8.74 2.19 -2.93
C TYR A 74 9.09 0.71 -2.69
N TYR A 75 8.51 0.09 -1.66
CA TYR A 75 8.76 -1.32 -1.30
C TYR A 75 7.66 -2.28 -1.80
N ARG A 76 6.91 -1.91 -2.84
CA ARG A 76 5.79 -2.71 -3.35
C ARG A 76 6.17 -4.14 -3.76
N ASP A 77 7.39 -4.33 -4.24
CA ASP A 77 7.92 -5.66 -4.62
C ASP A 77 8.09 -6.61 -3.43
N ALA A 78 8.08 -6.09 -2.19
CA ALA A 78 8.17 -6.88 -0.97
C ALA A 78 6.81 -7.42 -0.48
N VAL A 79 5.69 -6.94 -1.02
CA VAL A 79 4.36 -7.50 -0.73
C VAL A 79 4.28 -8.88 -1.41
N PRO A 80 3.97 -9.97 -0.69
CA PRO A 80 4.04 -11.31 -1.24
C PRO A 80 3.06 -11.46 -2.40
N VAL A 81 3.63 -11.59 -3.58
CA VAL A 81 2.93 -12.10 -4.74
C VAL A 81 2.59 -13.55 -4.44
N PHE A 82 1.31 -13.90 -4.43
CA PHE A 82 0.94 -15.30 -4.48
C PHE A 82 1.28 -15.81 -5.89
N GLU A 83 2.34 -16.60 -5.99
CA GLU A 83 2.61 -17.36 -7.19
C GLU A 83 1.44 -18.31 -7.46
N ASN A 84 0.74 -18.08 -8.56
CA ASN A 84 -0.06 -19.09 -9.24
C ASN A 84 0.43 -19.22 -10.69
N GLY A 85 1.68 -19.67 -10.86
CA GLY A 85 2.26 -20.35 -12.03
C GLY A 85 2.35 -19.62 -13.38
N PRO A 86 3.15 -20.13 -14.36
CA PRO A 86 3.75 -21.47 -14.39
C PRO A 86 5.25 -21.50 -14.06
N LEU A 87 5.67 -22.53 -13.32
CA LEU A 87 7.06 -22.96 -13.28
C LEU A 87 7.45 -23.42 -14.70
N CYS A 88 8.22 -22.58 -15.41
CA CYS A 88 8.92 -22.98 -16.62
C CYS A 88 10.02 -23.98 -16.23
N GLY A 89 9.72 -25.26 -16.31
CA GLY A 89 10.72 -26.32 -16.30
C GLY A 89 11.21 -26.57 -17.72
N HIS A 90 12.29 -25.93 -18.16
CA HIS A 90 13.08 -26.43 -19.29
C HIS A 90 14.56 -26.02 -19.22
N ASP A 91 15.36 -26.97 -19.70
CA ASP A 91 16.82 -27.10 -19.71
C ASP A 91 17.57 -25.96 -20.39
N HIS A 92 18.70 -25.56 -19.79
CA HIS A 92 19.57 -24.46 -20.21
C HIS A 92 20.25 -24.76 -21.56
N SER A 93 19.57 -24.49 -22.67
CA SER A 93 20.22 -24.38 -23.98
C SER A 93 19.46 -23.46 -24.95
N LYS A 94 19.85 -22.18 -24.90
CA LYS A 94 19.70 -21.13 -25.91
C LYS A 94 18.27 -20.64 -26.26
N ILE A 95 18.26 -19.32 -26.49
CA ILE A 95 17.21 -18.46 -27.04
C ILE A 95 16.39 -17.79 -25.94
N VAL A 96 16.55 -16.47 -25.88
CA VAL A 96 15.79 -15.47 -25.12
C VAL A 96 14.39 -15.99 -24.82
N CYS A 97 14.09 -16.22 -23.55
CA CYS A 97 12.74 -16.47 -23.14
C CYS A 97 12.03 -15.10 -23.13
N ASP A 98 11.08 -14.90 -24.05
CA ASP A 98 10.22 -13.71 -24.13
C ASP A 98 9.25 -13.58 -22.94
N CYS A 99 9.51 -14.26 -21.82
CA CYS A 99 8.81 -14.04 -20.55
C CYS A 99 9.26 -12.74 -19.84
N PHE A 100 10.14 -11.95 -20.45
CA PHE A 100 10.42 -10.56 -20.07
C PHE A 100 9.46 -9.55 -20.73
N SER A 101 8.24 -9.96 -21.10
CA SER A 101 7.14 -9.00 -20.92
C SER A 101 7.18 -8.63 -19.44
N VAL A 102 7.54 -7.38 -19.18
CA VAL A 102 7.49 -6.70 -17.90
C VAL A 102 6.00 -6.60 -17.50
N ASP A 103 5.34 -7.75 -17.38
CA ASP A 103 4.03 -7.87 -16.79
C ASP A 103 4.28 -7.68 -15.30
N PHE A 104 4.12 -6.42 -14.88
CA PHE A 104 4.08 -5.99 -13.50
C PHE A 104 3.37 -7.06 -12.71
N VAL A 105 4.10 -7.63 -11.76
CA VAL A 105 3.61 -8.74 -10.97
C VAL A 105 2.40 -8.23 -10.21
N LYS A 106 1.20 -8.50 -10.75
CA LYS A 106 -0.06 -8.12 -10.12
C LYS A 106 -0.03 -8.69 -8.72
N LEU A 107 -0.12 -7.81 -7.73
CA LEU A 107 -0.33 -8.24 -6.37
C LEU A 107 -1.64 -9.02 -6.37
N SER A 108 -1.54 -10.34 -6.25
CA SER A 108 -2.68 -11.22 -5.95
C SER A 108 -3.09 -11.04 -4.49
N SER A 109 -3.12 -9.78 -4.04
CA SER A 109 -3.56 -9.40 -2.71
C SER A 109 -5.09 -9.53 -2.67
N PRO A 110 -5.65 -10.17 -1.63
CA PRO A 110 -7.09 -10.24 -1.43
C PRO A 110 -7.68 -8.89 -0.99
N ALA A 111 -6.88 -7.81 -0.95
CA ALA A 111 -7.35 -6.48 -0.59
C ALA A 111 -8.47 -6.02 -1.54
N LYS A 112 -9.64 -5.80 -0.96
CA LYS A 112 -10.83 -5.27 -1.62
C LYS A 112 -11.01 -3.79 -1.37
N VAL A 113 -10.51 -3.32 -0.23
CA VAL A 113 -10.60 -1.93 0.20
C VAL A 113 -9.19 -1.40 0.46
N LEU A 114 -8.83 -0.32 -0.24
CA LEU A 114 -7.59 0.41 -0.01
C LEU A 114 -7.93 1.85 0.38
N GLU A 115 -7.37 2.32 1.48
CA GLU A 115 -7.50 3.71 1.92
C GLU A 115 -6.13 4.38 1.85
N LEU A 116 -6.03 5.49 1.12
CA LEU A 116 -4.78 6.24 0.88
C LEU A 116 -4.95 7.66 1.39
N ALA A 117 -3.96 8.17 2.12
CA ALA A 117 -3.83 9.59 2.43
C ALA A 117 -2.85 10.24 1.44
N ILE A 118 -3.27 11.28 0.75
CA ILE A 118 -2.42 12.10 -0.13
C ILE A 118 -2.53 13.56 0.28
N ASN A 119 -1.57 14.37 -0.15
CA ASN A 119 -1.56 15.81 0.08
C ASN A 119 -2.49 16.51 -0.94
N GLU A 120 -1.90 17.21 -1.91
CA GLU A 120 -2.58 17.96 -2.97
C GLU A 120 -2.81 17.14 -4.25
N GLY A 121 -2.30 15.90 -4.31
CA GLY A 121 -2.35 15.07 -5.50
C GLY A 121 -1.29 15.50 -6.50
N SER A 122 -0.03 15.54 -6.08
CA SER A 122 1.10 15.81 -6.97
C SER A 122 1.16 14.81 -8.14
N SER A 123 2.03 15.05 -9.13
CA SER A 123 2.22 14.07 -10.22
C SER A 123 2.68 12.71 -9.68
N ASP A 124 3.54 12.72 -8.66
CA ASP A 124 4.06 11.51 -8.04
C ASP A 124 2.96 10.74 -7.29
N GLU A 125 2.14 11.44 -6.50
CA GLU A 125 1.01 10.84 -5.77
C GLU A 125 0.00 10.22 -6.75
N MET A 126 -0.26 10.87 -7.89
CA MET A 126 -1.15 10.31 -8.91
C MET A 126 -0.58 9.07 -9.58
N GLU A 127 0.73 9.03 -9.84
CA GLU A 127 1.38 7.84 -10.41
C GLU A 127 1.41 6.69 -9.39
N GLN A 128 1.57 6.97 -8.10
CA GLN A 128 1.41 5.99 -7.02
C GLN A 128 -0.01 5.40 -7.00
N ILE A 129 -1.05 6.25 -7.02
CA ILE A 129 -2.45 5.78 -7.04
C ILE A 129 -2.72 4.93 -8.28
N LYS A 130 -2.19 5.34 -9.43
CA LYS A 130 -2.28 4.57 -10.67
C LYS A 130 -1.67 3.17 -10.51
N ARG A 131 -0.45 3.08 -9.97
CA ARG A 131 0.21 1.79 -9.67
C ARG A 131 -0.63 0.94 -8.74
N PHE A 132 -1.20 1.51 -7.67
CA PHE A 132 -2.11 0.77 -6.77
C PHE A 132 -3.35 0.20 -7.48
N LEU A 133 -3.96 0.99 -8.37
CA LEU A 133 -5.13 0.56 -9.14
C LEU A 133 -4.81 -0.53 -10.19
N GLU A 134 -3.55 -0.59 -10.64
CA GLU A 134 -3.06 -1.60 -11.59
C GLU A 134 -2.59 -2.87 -10.88
N ASP A 135 -1.87 -2.73 -9.75
CA ASP A 135 -1.26 -3.82 -8.99
C ASP A 135 -2.32 -4.65 -8.23
N PHE A 136 -3.35 -4.02 -7.66
CA PHE A 136 -4.34 -4.70 -6.83
C PHE A 136 -5.58 -5.13 -7.63
N SER A 137 -5.51 -6.31 -8.23
CA SER A 137 -6.56 -6.85 -9.10
C SER A 137 -7.91 -7.12 -8.41
N CYS A 138 -7.94 -7.31 -7.09
CA CYS A 138 -9.16 -7.58 -6.31
C CYS A 138 -9.88 -6.35 -5.75
N LEU A 139 -9.39 -5.12 -6.04
CA LEU A 139 -10.01 -3.92 -5.47
C LEU A 139 -11.47 -3.74 -5.91
N GLU A 140 -12.30 -3.46 -4.92
CA GLU A 140 -13.69 -3.06 -5.06
C GLU A 140 -13.87 -1.58 -4.70
N LEU A 141 -13.03 -1.05 -3.81
CA LEU A 141 -13.08 0.33 -3.35
C LEU A 141 -11.67 0.87 -3.05
N VAL A 142 -11.35 2.04 -3.62
CA VAL A 142 -10.25 2.89 -3.17
C VAL A 142 -10.83 4.15 -2.56
N LYS A 143 -10.48 4.43 -1.31
CA LYS A 143 -10.79 5.69 -0.65
C LYS A 143 -9.55 6.56 -0.60
N ILE A 144 -9.68 7.81 -1.00
CA ILE A 144 -8.59 8.77 -1.02
C ILE A 144 -8.96 9.89 -0.06
N ARG A 145 -8.15 10.09 0.97
CA ARG A 145 -8.18 11.28 1.79
C ARG A 145 -7.20 12.29 1.22
N SER A 146 -7.66 13.50 0.97
CA SER A 146 -6.79 14.59 0.53
C SER A 146 -7.03 15.88 1.29
N PHE A 147 -6.02 16.74 1.28
CA PHE A 147 -5.99 18.01 2.01
C PHE A 147 -5.81 19.19 1.03
N PRO A 148 -6.77 19.44 0.13
CA PRO A 148 -6.70 20.52 -0.85
C PRO A 148 -6.88 21.89 -0.18
N LYS A 149 -6.23 22.91 -0.73
CA LYS A 149 -6.27 24.30 -0.22
C LYS A 149 -7.56 25.00 -0.61
N ASP A 150 -8.12 24.66 -1.77
CA ASP A 150 -9.32 25.30 -2.33
C ASP A 150 -10.16 24.34 -3.20
N ASP A 151 -11.32 24.83 -3.68
CA ASP A 151 -12.24 24.04 -4.48
C ASP A 151 -11.76 23.78 -5.92
N GLU A 152 -10.84 24.59 -6.45
CA GLU A 152 -10.22 24.35 -7.76
C GLU A 152 -9.31 23.13 -7.70
N GLU A 153 -8.48 23.03 -6.65
CA GLU A 153 -7.65 21.84 -6.38
C GLU A 153 -8.52 20.58 -6.19
N LYS A 154 -9.65 20.68 -5.47
CA LYS A 154 -10.62 19.56 -5.31
C LYS A 154 -11.13 19.05 -6.66
N LEU A 155 -11.59 19.96 -7.52
CA LEU A 155 -12.14 19.62 -8.83
C LEU A 155 -11.06 19.03 -9.75
N SER A 156 -9.86 19.62 -9.76
CA SER A 156 -8.72 19.15 -10.53
C SER A 156 -8.32 17.72 -10.12
N LEU A 157 -8.17 17.47 -8.82
CA LEU A 157 -7.85 16.15 -8.27
C LEU A 157 -8.93 15.12 -8.61
N ALA A 158 -10.20 15.43 -8.35
CA ALA A 158 -11.31 14.53 -8.67
C ALA A 158 -11.34 14.16 -10.17
N THR A 159 -11.10 15.13 -11.05
CA THR A 159 -11.04 14.90 -12.50
C THR A 159 -9.91 13.94 -12.87
N ARG A 160 -8.70 14.18 -12.34
CA ARG A 160 -7.52 13.34 -12.61
C ARG A 160 -7.73 11.90 -12.10
N LEU A 161 -8.33 11.73 -10.93
CA LEU A 161 -8.65 10.41 -10.35
C LEU A 161 -9.69 9.63 -11.17
N LEU A 162 -10.69 10.32 -11.72
CA LEU A 162 -11.71 9.69 -12.57
C LEU A 162 -11.13 9.12 -13.88
N MET A 163 -10.02 9.69 -14.35
CA MET A 163 -9.34 9.31 -15.60
C MET A 163 -8.33 8.17 -15.42
N LEU A 164 -8.05 7.73 -14.17
CA LEU A 164 -7.08 6.68 -13.91
C LEU A 164 -7.56 5.30 -14.41
N PRO A 165 -6.64 4.47 -14.93
CA PRO A 165 -6.95 3.10 -15.28
C PRO A 165 -7.30 2.30 -14.01
N ARG A 166 -8.08 1.24 -14.17
CA ARG A 166 -8.45 0.34 -13.09
C ARG A 166 -8.28 -1.09 -13.56
N ALA A 167 -7.59 -1.92 -12.78
CA ALA A 167 -7.49 -3.35 -13.07
C ALA A 167 -8.86 -4.05 -13.03
N SER A 168 -9.76 -3.57 -12.18
CA SER A 168 -11.12 -4.10 -12.00
C SER A 168 -12.17 -3.04 -12.34
N SER A 169 -13.10 -3.36 -13.23
CA SER A 169 -14.26 -2.50 -13.55
C SER A 169 -15.24 -2.34 -12.39
N LYS A 170 -15.16 -3.22 -11.38
CA LYS A 170 -15.95 -3.13 -10.15
C LYS A 170 -15.35 -2.13 -9.14
N CYS A 171 -14.08 -1.75 -9.31
CA CYS A 171 -13.38 -0.85 -8.42
C CYS A 171 -13.97 0.56 -8.50
N LYS A 172 -14.43 1.07 -7.36
CA LYS A 172 -14.92 2.44 -7.19
C LYS A 172 -13.84 3.28 -6.53
N ILE A 173 -13.73 4.55 -6.93
CA ILE A 173 -12.89 5.53 -6.27
C ILE A 173 -13.80 6.48 -5.49
N GLN A 174 -13.55 6.65 -4.21
CA GLN A 174 -14.21 7.61 -3.34
C GLN A 174 -13.17 8.59 -2.81
N VAL A 175 -13.51 9.88 -2.78
CA VAL A 175 -12.60 10.92 -2.30
C VAL A 175 -13.25 11.62 -1.11
N GLU A 176 -12.50 11.74 -0.03
CA GLU A 176 -12.84 12.48 1.18
C GLU A 176 -11.89 13.69 1.27
N PHE A 177 -12.43 14.89 1.10
CA PHE A 177 -11.67 16.13 1.24
C PHE A 177 -11.69 16.57 2.71
N CYS A 178 -10.52 16.59 3.35
CA CYS A 178 -10.36 17.02 4.73
C CYS A 178 -10.00 18.51 4.79
N SER A 179 -10.60 19.24 5.74
CA SER A 179 -10.22 20.63 6.06
C SER A 179 -9.30 20.67 7.28
N GLU A 180 -8.30 21.57 7.29
CA GLU A 180 -7.33 21.76 8.39
C GLU A 180 -7.94 22.08 9.77
N THR A 181 -9.26 22.24 9.88
CA THR A 181 -9.97 22.57 11.14
C THR A 181 -10.25 21.39 12.06
N SER A 182 -9.84 20.18 11.70
CA SER A 182 -9.83 19.05 12.65
C SER A 182 -8.39 18.78 13.06
N PRO A 183 -8.01 18.90 14.34
CA PRO A 183 -6.73 18.39 14.78
C PRO A 183 -6.74 16.91 14.44
N ILE A 184 -5.92 16.49 13.49
CA ILE A 184 -5.50 15.09 13.41
C ILE A 184 -4.90 14.87 14.80
N PRO A 185 -5.51 14.04 15.68
CA PRO A 185 -4.70 13.54 16.75
C PRO A 185 -3.68 12.69 16.00
N CYS A 186 -2.43 13.15 15.93
CA CYS A 186 -1.30 12.24 15.96
C CYS A 186 -1.47 11.44 17.25
N SER A 187 -2.37 10.45 17.22
CA SER A 187 -2.56 9.56 18.33
C SER A 187 -1.39 8.61 18.20
N TYR A 188 -0.33 8.91 18.94
CA TYR A 188 0.48 7.89 19.57
C TYR A 188 -0.48 6.98 20.38
N ARG A 189 -1.20 6.09 19.71
CA ARG A 189 -1.75 4.91 20.35
C ARG A 189 -0.59 3.94 20.40
N ILE A 190 0.14 4.00 21.51
CA ILE A 190 0.95 2.90 21.97
C ILE A 190 -0.01 1.74 22.23
N GLY A 191 -0.33 1.00 21.17
CA GLY A 191 -0.76 -0.39 21.26
C GLY A 191 0.47 -1.24 21.56
N LYS A 192 1.10 -1.00 22.72
CA LYS A 192 1.96 -2.03 23.33
C LYS A 192 1.05 -3.22 23.61
N MET A 193 1.33 -4.35 22.98
CA MET A 193 1.21 -5.62 23.71
C MET A 193 2.41 -5.74 24.63
#